data_AF-A0A5B7ZPZ3-F1
#
_entry.id   AF-A0A5B7ZPZ3-F1
#
_cell.length_a   1.000
_cell.length_b   1.000
_cell.length_c   1.000
_cell.angle_alpha   90.00
_cell.angle_beta   90.00
_cell.angle_gamma   90.00
#
_symmetry.space_group_name_H-M   'P 1'
#
loop_
_entity.id
_entity.type
_entity.pdbx_description
1 polymer ?
#
loop_
_entity_poly.entity_id
_entity_poly.type
_entity_poly.pdbx_seq_one_letter_code
_entity_poly.pdbx_strand_id
1 'polypeptide(L)'
;MNALSDAQAEFLTEQLPLLPHLGSSGIDEVEGILFRNSLDFQTAINEMNRISSEVQSAIERSNQIRDALSGLIYPYEAPEDEVMIRVVFDHAASIDDVADFKKWANEWHDIGRGIAMSVGGTPKDLRIVGAQTGSIVITIATTCVIARVVASVLLKSLEVAEKVQGLRKMQLEIEALKLSNTQAKEALKAQAVEERKVGLENISKSVSDGLALDGEKITALDKSINKLLGFIEKGGAVDVVLPLSSEDGAVEVDADMQKLSRDVMRIRELERNTRLIAHEDEES
;
A
#
# COMPACT_ATOMS: atom_id res chain seq x y z
N MET A 1 5.97 -10.32 -7.57
CA MET A 1 6.34 -8.93 -7.22
C MET A 1 5.91 -8.50 -5.80
N ASN A 2 5.29 -9.36 -4.99
CA ASN A 2 4.71 -8.96 -3.69
C ASN A 2 5.70 -8.97 -2.50
N ALA A 3 6.94 -9.40 -2.75
CA ALA A 3 8.03 -9.36 -1.77
C ALA A 3 8.82 -8.03 -1.79
N LEU A 4 8.58 -7.17 -2.78
CA LEU A 4 9.12 -5.81 -2.81
C LEU A 4 8.15 -4.88 -2.09
N SER A 5 8.66 -3.96 -1.27
CA SER A 5 7.86 -2.84 -0.78
C SER A 5 7.53 -1.84 -1.89
N ASP A 6 6.50 -1.02 -1.70
CA ASP A 6 6.12 -0.01 -2.68
C ASP A 6 7.25 0.98 -2.97
N ALA A 7 7.99 1.44 -1.96
CA ALA A 7 9.17 2.30 -2.16
C ALA A 7 10.27 1.62 -3.01
N GLN A 8 10.43 0.29 -2.88
CA GLN A 8 11.38 -0.46 -3.70
C GLN A 8 10.86 -0.61 -5.14
N ALA A 9 9.56 -0.84 -5.30
CA ALA A 9 8.93 -0.90 -6.63
C ALA A 9 9.03 0.46 -7.35
N GLU A 10 8.78 1.56 -6.64
CA GLU A 10 8.92 2.93 -7.13
C GLU A 10 10.36 3.23 -7.53
N PHE A 11 11.34 2.92 -6.68
CA PHE A 11 12.76 3.05 -7.02
C PHE A 11 13.14 2.26 -8.28
N LEU A 12 12.68 1.01 -8.38
CA LEU A 12 12.95 0.16 -9.56
C LEU A 12 12.21 0.61 -10.82
N THR A 13 11.18 1.44 -10.70
CA THR A 13 10.42 1.95 -11.84
C THR A 13 10.95 3.30 -12.30
N GLU A 14 11.16 4.22 -11.38
CA GLU A 14 11.46 5.63 -11.69
C GLU A 14 12.96 5.91 -11.76
N GLN A 15 13.77 5.25 -10.93
CA GLN A 15 15.19 5.55 -10.80
C GLN A 15 16.09 4.59 -11.57
N LEU A 16 15.67 3.32 -11.72
CA LEU A 16 16.43 2.27 -12.42
C LEU A 16 15.74 1.67 -13.67
N PRO A 17 14.63 2.25 -14.17
CA PRO A 17 13.63 1.64 -15.07
C PRO A 17 13.75 0.12 -15.33
N LEU A 18 13.75 -0.69 -14.28
CA LEU A 18 13.88 -2.15 -14.35
C LEU A 18 12.54 -2.85 -14.25
N LEU A 19 11.66 -2.36 -13.37
CA LEU A 19 10.45 -3.07 -13.00
C LEU A 19 9.53 -3.42 -14.20
N PRO A 20 9.32 -2.55 -15.20
CA PRO A 20 8.50 -2.86 -16.37
C PRO A 20 8.97 -4.09 -17.16
N HIS A 21 10.28 -4.35 -17.15
CA HIS A 21 10.94 -5.42 -17.90
C HIS A 21 11.03 -6.75 -17.12
N LEU A 22 10.49 -6.81 -15.90
CA LEU A 22 10.60 -7.97 -15.01
C LEU A 22 9.26 -8.68 -14.82
N GLY A 23 9.32 -9.98 -14.56
CA GLY A 23 8.14 -10.80 -14.27
C GLY A 23 7.16 -10.89 -15.46
N SER A 24 5.86 -10.96 -15.16
CA SER A 24 4.82 -11.08 -16.19
C SER A 24 4.78 -9.89 -17.14
N SER A 25 4.99 -8.66 -16.64
CA SER A 25 5.05 -7.45 -17.46
C SER A 25 6.15 -7.53 -18.52
N GLY A 26 7.35 -7.99 -18.12
CA GLY A 26 8.45 -8.19 -19.06
C GLY A 26 8.17 -9.29 -20.08
N ILE A 27 7.48 -10.37 -19.67
CA ILE A 27 7.04 -11.43 -20.59
C ILE A 27 6.06 -10.86 -21.62
N ASP A 28 5.03 -10.14 -21.17
CA ASP A 28 4.01 -9.52 -22.03
C ASP A 28 4.64 -8.50 -23.00
N GLU A 29 5.64 -7.75 -22.55
CA GLU A 29 6.38 -6.80 -23.39
C GLU A 29 7.16 -7.52 -24.50
N VAL A 30 7.89 -8.58 -24.15
CA VAL A 30 8.65 -9.39 -25.10
C VAL A 30 7.71 -10.09 -26.09
N GLU A 31 6.64 -10.73 -25.61
CA GLU A 31 5.63 -11.35 -26.46
C GLU A 31 4.97 -10.31 -27.38
N GLY A 32 4.66 -9.13 -26.86
CA GLY A 32 4.10 -8.01 -27.62
C GLY A 32 5.04 -7.47 -28.70
N ILE A 33 6.35 -7.46 -28.46
CA ILE A 33 7.38 -7.10 -29.45
C ILE A 33 7.43 -8.16 -30.55
N LEU A 34 7.51 -9.44 -30.18
CA LEU A 34 7.59 -10.55 -31.13
C LEU A 34 6.33 -10.67 -31.99
N PHE A 35 5.15 -10.45 -31.40
CA PHE A 35 3.88 -10.51 -32.11
C PHE A 35 3.71 -9.35 -33.10
N ARG A 36 3.93 -8.10 -32.66
CA ARG A 36 3.79 -6.90 -33.50
C ARG A 36 4.80 -6.85 -34.64
N ASN A 37 5.99 -7.42 -34.42
CA ASN A 37 7.08 -7.42 -35.39
C ASN A 37 7.29 -8.80 -36.03
N SER A 38 6.26 -9.65 -36.10
CA SER A 38 6.33 -11.02 -36.63
C SER A 38 6.85 -11.14 -38.06
N LEU A 39 6.80 -10.05 -38.84
CA LEU A 39 7.34 -9.97 -40.21
C LEU A 39 8.56 -9.05 -40.34
N ASP A 40 8.91 -8.30 -39.28
CA ASP A 40 10.07 -7.41 -39.22
C ASP A 40 10.97 -7.80 -38.04
N PHE A 41 11.67 -8.93 -38.23
CA PHE A 41 12.59 -9.46 -37.24
C PHE A 41 13.70 -8.48 -36.85
N GLN A 42 14.10 -7.57 -37.75
CA GLN A 42 15.17 -6.63 -37.46
C GLN A 42 14.70 -5.59 -36.43
N THR A 43 13.48 -5.08 -36.57
CA THR A 43 12.87 -4.19 -35.57
C THR A 43 12.67 -4.91 -34.23
N ALA A 44 12.23 -6.18 -34.25
CA ALA A 44 12.12 -7.00 -33.03
C ALA A 44 13.47 -7.16 -32.29
N ILE A 45 14.54 -7.45 -33.03
CA ILE A 45 15.90 -7.59 -32.50
C ILE A 45 16.38 -6.26 -31.90
N ASN A 46 16.13 -5.14 -32.59
CA ASN A 46 16.54 -3.82 -32.10
C ASN A 46 15.85 -3.46 -30.78
N GLU A 47 14.55 -3.73 -30.66
CA GLU A 47 13.80 -3.51 -29.40
C GLU A 47 14.28 -4.44 -28.28
N MET A 48 14.53 -5.72 -28.56
CA MET A 48 15.09 -6.64 -27.56
C MET A 48 16.48 -6.21 -27.09
N ASN A 49 17.34 -5.73 -28.01
CA ASN A 49 18.65 -5.19 -27.67
C ASN A 49 18.55 -3.91 -26.82
N ARG A 50 17.55 -3.07 -27.08
CA ARG A 50 17.26 -1.88 -26.26
C ARG A 50 16.92 -2.27 -24.83
N ILE A 51 15.96 -3.18 -24.64
CA ILE A 51 15.57 -3.69 -23.31
C ILE A 51 16.78 -4.33 -22.61
N SER A 52 17.53 -5.17 -23.32
CA SER A 52 18.73 -5.81 -22.74
C SER A 52 19.78 -4.79 -22.29
N SER A 53 19.98 -3.71 -23.06
CA SER A 53 20.89 -2.62 -22.69
C SER A 53 20.39 -1.82 -21.47
N GLU A 54 19.08 -1.57 -21.38
CA GLU A 54 18.45 -0.87 -20.25
C GLU A 54 18.59 -1.68 -18.96
N VAL A 55 18.29 -2.98 -19.01
CA VAL A 55 18.48 -3.91 -17.89
C VAL A 55 19.94 -3.95 -17.45
N GLN A 56 20.88 -4.05 -18.39
CA GLN A 56 22.32 -4.11 -18.08
C GLN A 56 22.80 -2.81 -17.42
N SER A 57 22.41 -1.66 -17.96
CA SER A 57 22.74 -0.34 -17.38
C SER A 57 22.22 -0.20 -15.95
N ALA A 58 21.00 -0.67 -15.70
CA ALA A 58 20.39 -0.62 -14.39
C ALA A 58 21.05 -1.59 -13.38
N ILE A 59 21.47 -2.78 -13.83
CA ILE A 59 22.28 -3.70 -13.02
C ILE A 59 23.62 -3.05 -12.64
N GLU A 60 24.30 -2.43 -13.60
CA GLU A 60 25.57 -1.73 -13.36
C GLU A 60 25.41 -0.60 -12.35
N ARG A 61 24.38 0.24 -12.51
CA ARG A 61 24.07 1.32 -11.57
C ARG A 61 23.69 0.81 -10.19
N SER A 62 22.90 -0.26 -10.10
CA SER A 62 22.53 -0.90 -8.84
C SER A 62 23.76 -1.44 -8.11
N ASN A 63 24.68 -2.11 -8.83
CA ASN A 63 25.95 -2.57 -8.27
C ASN A 63 26.81 -1.41 -7.76
N GLN A 64 26.92 -0.31 -8.51
CA GLN A 64 27.65 0.88 -8.09
C GLN A 64 27.08 1.49 -6.80
N ILE A 65 25.75 1.58 -6.70
CA ILE A 65 25.07 2.07 -5.49
C ILE A 65 25.33 1.12 -4.31
N ARG A 66 25.18 -0.19 -4.51
CA ARG A 66 25.47 -1.20 -3.48
C ARG A 66 26.91 -1.06 -2.97
N ASP A 67 27.87 -0.97 -3.88
CA ASP A 67 29.29 -0.92 -3.55
C ASP A 67 29.64 0.39 -2.83
N ALA A 68 29.03 1.51 -3.23
CA ALA A 68 29.20 2.81 -2.56
C ALA A 68 28.60 2.83 -1.14
N LEU A 69 27.52 2.08 -0.91
CA LEU A 69 26.86 1.97 0.39
C LEU A 69 27.38 0.81 1.25
N SER A 70 28.23 -0.04 0.67
CA SER A 70 28.82 -1.20 1.35
C SER A 70 29.63 -0.75 2.57
N GLY A 71 29.33 -1.33 3.73
CA GLY A 71 29.95 -0.98 5.02
C GLY A 71 29.42 0.31 5.66
N LEU A 72 28.59 1.09 4.97
CA LEU A 72 27.86 2.24 5.55
C LEU A 72 26.46 1.84 6.02
N ILE A 73 25.87 0.83 5.38
CA ILE A 73 24.55 0.30 5.71
C ILE A 73 24.70 -1.13 6.18
N TYR A 74 24.12 -1.44 7.34
CA TYR A 74 23.95 -2.81 7.79
C TYR A 74 22.64 -3.34 7.22
N PRO A 75 22.65 -4.44 6.47
CA PRO A 75 21.43 -5.02 5.93
C PRO A 75 20.52 -5.40 7.10
N TYR A 76 19.28 -4.92 7.05
CA TYR A 76 18.23 -5.39 7.91
C TYR A 76 17.77 -6.76 7.39
N GLU A 77 18.01 -7.81 8.16
CA GLU A 77 17.45 -9.13 7.88
C GLU A 77 15.97 -9.11 8.25
N ALA A 78 15.11 -9.04 7.23
CA ALA A 78 13.68 -9.22 7.44
C ALA A 78 13.43 -10.65 7.94
N PRO A 79 12.49 -10.85 8.89
CA PRO A 79 12.11 -12.20 9.30
C PRO A 79 11.64 -12.99 8.07
N GLU A 80 12.24 -14.15 7.84
CA GLU A 80 12.01 -14.94 6.62
C GLU A 80 10.58 -15.46 6.49
N ASP A 81 9.90 -15.69 7.62
CA ASP A 81 8.57 -16.33 7.68
C ASP A 81 7.43 -15.38 8.09
N GLU A 82 7.70 -14.10 8.33
CA GLU A 82 6.69 -13.15 8.82
C GLU A 82 6.25 -12.17 7.75
N VAL A 83 4.96 -11.80 7.79
CA VAL A 83 4.45 -10.72 6.95
C VAL A 83 4.83 -9.40 7.59
N MET A 84 5.33 -8.47 6.78
CA MET A 84 5.78 -7.16 7.21
C MET A 84 4.76 -6.11 6.82
N ILE A 85 4.40 -5.24 7.76
CA ILE A 85 3.54 -4.07 7.53
C ILE A 85 4.40 -2.82 7.71
N ARG A 86 4.53 -2.03 6.65
CA ARG A 86 5.28 -0.78 6.64
C ARG A 86 4.30 0.38 6.72
N VAL A 87 4.43 1.17 7.78
CA VAL A 87 3.62 2.38 7.99
C VAL A 87 4.46 3.59 7.68
N VAL A 88 4.00 4.43 6.76
CA VAL A 88 4.67 5.67 6.34
C VAL A 88 3.86 6.87 6.85
N PHE A 89 4.50 7.73 7.65
CA PHE A 89 3.93 8.98 8.15
C PHE A 89 4.30 10.13 7.22
N ASP A 90 3.31 10.72 6.56
CA ASP A 90 3.52 11.79 5.57
C ASP A 90 2.35 12.78 5.54
N HIS A 91 2.54 13.95 4.90
CA HIS A 91 1.53 15.02 4.80
C HIS A 91 0.93 15.40 6.16
N ALA A 92 -0.41 15.35 6.31
CA ALA A 92 -1.09 15.65 7.58
C ALA A 92 -1.03 14.49 8.59
N ALA A 93 -0.45 13.36 8.19
CA ALA A 93 -0.06 12.24 9.03
C ALA A 93 1.43 12.28 9.43
N SER A 94 2.18 13.32 9.07
CA SER A 94 3.58 13.49 9.47
C SER A 94 3.75 13.55 11.00
N ILE A 95 5.00 13.32 11.43
CA ILE A 95 5.43 13.42 12.82
C ILE A 95 6.43 14.57 12.89
N ASP A 96 5.94 15.77 13.16
CA ASP A 96 6.78 16.97 13.21
C ASP A 96 7.40 17.17 14.59
N ASP A 97 6.71 16.70 15.64
CA ASP A 97 7.16 16.83 17.01
C ASP A 97 6.82 15.61 17.91
N VAL A 98 7.23 15.71 19.18
CA VAL A 98 7.02 14.65 20.18
C VAL A 98 5.54 14.48 20.56
N ALA A 99 4.73 15.54 20.43
CA ALA A 99 3.29 15.45 20.65
C ALA A 99 2.62 14.63 19.54
N ASP A 100 3.01 14.84 18.29
CA ASP A 100 2.57 14.02 17.15
C ASP A 100 3.02 12.57 17.32
N PHE A 101 4.27 12.33 17.72
CA PHE A 101 4.74 10.97 17.98
C PHE A 101 3.86 10.26 19.02
N LYS A 102 3.53 10.92 20.14
CA LYS A 102 2.64 10.35 21.17
C LYS A 102 1.24 10.08 20.64
N LYS A 103 0.68 11.03 19.88
CA LYS A 103 -0.65 10.90 19.28
C LYS A 103 -0.69 9.68 18.35
N TRP A 104 0.26 9.58 17.44
CA TRP A 104 0.35 8.48 16.49
C TRP A 104 0.67 7.15 17.15
N ALA A 105 1.51 7.12 18.18
CA ALA A 105 1.75 5.91 18.97
C ALA A 105 0.47 5.40 19.64
N ASN A 106 -0.35 6.29 20.22
CA ASN A 106 -1.65 5.92 20.79
C ASN A 106 -2.63 5.43 19.71
N GLU A 107 -2.61 6.08 18.55
CA GLU A 107 -3.48 5.72 17.42
C GLU A 107 -3.13 4.34 16.87
N TRP A 108 -1.84 4.07 16.64
CA TRP A 108 -1.36 2.77 16.19
C TRP A 108 -1.47 1.67 17.25
N HIS A 109 -1.36 2.01 18.54
CA HIS A 109 -1.68 1.07 19.61
C HIS A 109 -3.16 0.65 19.56
N ASP A 110 -4.09 1.60 19.37
CA ASP A 110 -5.51 1.30 19.23
C ASP A 110 -5.79 0.43 17.99
N ILE A 111 -5.20 0.80 16.83
CA ILE A 111 -5.33 0.06 15.56
C ILE A 111 -4.82 -1.38 15.74
N GLY A 112 -3.59 -1.52 16.21
CA GLY A 112 -2.97 -2.84 16.39
C GLY A 112 -3.74 -3.70 17.39
N ARG A 113 -4.25 -3.09 18.47
CA ARG A 113 -5.05 -3.80 19.46
C ARG A 113 -6.34 -4.38 18.86
N GLY A 114 -7.15 -3.57 18.17
CA GLY A 114 -8.43 -4.07 17.68
C GLY A 114 -8.28 -5.13 16.59
N ILE A 115 -7.27 -4.97 15.72
CA ILE A 115 -6.95 -5.97 14.69
C ILE A 115 -6.44 -7.28 15.32
N ALA A 116 -5.54 -7.22 16.30
CA ALA A 116 -5.05 -8.44 16.95
C ALA A 116 -6.19 -9.14 17.72
N MET A 117 -7.02 -8.38 18.44
CA MET A 117 -8.16 -8.93 19.19
C MET A 117 -9.21 -9.60 18.29
N SER A 118 -9.39 -9.12 17.05
CA SER A 118 -10.38 -9.69 16.13
C SER A 118 -10.03 -11.11 15.68
N VAL A 119 -8.76 -11.51 15.81
CA VAL A 119 -8.29 -12.87 15.49
C VAL A 119 -7.88 -13.66 16.74
N GLY A 120 -8.27 -13.18 17.94
CA GLY A 120 -7.96 -13.82 19.22
C GLY A 120 -6.53 -13.59 19.73
N GLY A 121 -5.78 -12.70 19.10
CA GLY A 121 -4.44 -12.28 19.50
C GLY A 121 -4.42 -11.08 20.45
N THR A 122 -3.22 -10.57 20.70
CA THR A 122 -2.93 -9.42 21.55
C THR A 122 -2.08 -8.39 20.80
N PRO A 123 -2.02 -7.11 21.26
CA PRO A 123 -1.15 -6.11 20.64
C PRO A 123 0.34 -6.51 20.58
N LYS A 124 0.78 -7.46 21.41
CA LYS A 124 2.16 -7.96 21.41
C LYS A 124 2.49 -8.82 20.18
N ASP A 125 1.48 -9.33 19.48
CA ASP A 125 1.62 -10.12 18.25
C ASP A 125 1.94 -9.23 17.03
N LEU A 126 1.98 -7.91 17.23
CA LEU A 126 2.42 -6.89 16.28
C LEU A 126 3.75 -6.30 16.78
N ARG A 127 4.87 -6.80 16.26
CA ARG A 127 6.20 -6.41 16.75
C ARG A 127 6.79 -5.32 15.88
N ILE A 128 7.15 -4.17 16.47
CA ILE A 128 7.94 -3.15 15.77
C ILE A 128 9.37 -3.68 15.64
N VAL A 129 9.81 -3.90 14.41
CA VAL A 129 11.13 -4.48 14.09
C VAL A 129 12.05 -3.48 13.41
N GLY A 130 11.55 -2.32 13.01
CA GLY A 130 12.37 -1.23 12.48
C GLY A 130 11.65 0.13 12.44
N ALA A 131 12.44 1.21 12.50
CA ALA A 131 12.03 2.58 12.26
C ALA A 131 13.10 3.29 11.41
N GLN A 132 12.77 3.74 10.19
CA GLN A 132 13.71 4.41 9.28
C GLN A 132 13.47 5.92 9.23
N THR A 133 14.52 6.71 8.92
CA THR A 133 14.49 8.19 8.88
C THR A 133 14.47 8.72 7.44
N GLY A 134 13.68 9.77 7.20
CA GLY A 134 13.40 10.43 5.91
C GLY A 134 11.94 10.88 5.88
N SER A 135 11.07 9.92 6.17
CA SER A 135 9.75 9.98 6.78
C SER A 135 9.75 8.83 7.79
N ILE A 136 9.14 8.94 8.97
CA ILE A 136 9.19 7.81 9.92
C ILE A 136 8.50 6.62 9.25
N VAL A 137 9.23 5.52 9.03
CA VAL A 137 8.66 4.27 8.51
C VAL A 137 8.70 3.22 9.60
N ILE A 138 7.56 2.89 10.19
CA ILE A 138 7.46 1.82 11.20
C ILE A 138 7.24 0.51 10.49
N THR A 139 8.13 -0.46 10.71
CA THR A 139 8.00 -1.81 10.16
C THR A 139 7.52 -2.75 11.26
N ILE A 140 6.38 -3.40 11.04
CA ILE A 140 5.71 -4.30 11.99
C ILE A 140 5.72 -5.72 11.42
N ALA A 141 6.21 -6.69 12.18
CA ALA A 141 6.17 -8.10 11.81
C ALA A 141 5.01 -8.83 12.49
N THR A 142 4.29 -9.66 11.74
CA THR A 142 3.08 -10.36 12.23
C THR A 142 2.73 -11.64 11.45
N THR A 143 1.69 -12.34 11.90
CA THR A 143 1.19 -13.58 11.26
C THR A 143 0.35 -13.28 10.01
N CYS A 144 0.26 -14.25 9.09
CA CYS A 144 -0.54 -14.12 7.87
C CYS A 144 -2.03 -13.80 8.15
N VAL A 145 -2.60 -14.38 9.21
CA VAL A 145 -4.00 -14.17 9.59
C VAL A 145 -4.23 -12.71 10.02
N ILE A 146 -3.33 -12.14 10.83
CA ILE A 146 -3.39 -10.74 11.25
C ILE A 146 -3.19 -9.82 10.04
N ALA A 147 -2.17 -10.10 9.21
CA ALA A 147 -1.89 -9.33 8.01
C ALA A 147 -3.06 -9.30 7.03
N ARG A 148 -3.82 -10.40 6.89
CA ARG A 148 -5.02 -10.47 6.05
C ARG A 148 -6.14 -9.57 6.55
N VAL A 149 -6.34 -9.46 7.87
CA VAL A 149 -7.31 -8.50 8.42
C VAL A 149 -6.86 -7.08 8.11
N VAL A 150 -5.58 -6.75 8.31
CA VAL A 150 -5.02 -5.44 7.97
C VAL A 150 -5.25 -5.13 6.48
N ALA A 151 -4.85 -6.03 5.58
CA ALA A 151 -5.02 -5.86 4.14
C ALA A 151 -6.50 -5.69 3.75
N SER A 152 -7.41 -6.48 4.34
CA SER A 152 -8.84 -6.35 4.08
C SER A 152 -9.38 -5.00 4.52
N VAL A 153 -8.99 -4.52 5.71
CA VAL A 153 -9.37 -3.18 6.20
C VAL A 153 -8.77 -2.11 5.31
N LEU A 154 -7.49 -2.20 4.93
CA LEU A 154 -6.81 -1.25 4.04
C LEU A 154 -7.52 -1.15 2.69
N LEU A 155 -7.74 -2.28 2.04
CA LEU A 155 -8.42 -2.36 0.74
C LEU A 155 -9.76 -1.64 0.78
N LYS A 156 -10.58 -1.96 1.78
CA LYS A 156 -11.90 -1.35 1.92
C LYS A 156 -11.86 0.10 2.38
N SER A 157 -10.86 0.49 3.17
CA SER A 157 -10.65 1.89 3.55
C SER A 157 -10.24 2.73 2.34
N LEU A 158 -9.38 2.21 1.48
CA LEU A 158 -8.97 2.86 0.23
C LEU A 158 -10.15 3.02 -0.73
N GLU A 159 -10.98 2.00 -0.91
CA GLU A 159 -12.21 2.10 -1.73
C GLU A 159 -13.16 3.21 -1.23
N VAL A 160 -13.25 3.39 0.09
CA VAL A 160 -14.06 4.48 0.69
C VAL A 160 -13.36 5.83 0.52
N ALA A 161 -12.06 5.90 0.75
CA ALA A 161 -11.27 7.12 0.60
C ALA A 161 -11.33 7.65 -0.84
N GLU A 162 -11.19 6.79 -1.85
CA GLU A 162 -11.32 7.12 -3.27
C GLU A 162 -12.67 7.80 -3.58
N LYS A 163 -13.77 7.21 -3.11
CA LYS A 163 -15.12 7.80 -3.28
C LYS A 163 -15.25 9.16 -2.59
N VAL A 164 -14.78 9.27 -1.35
CA VAL A 164 -14.86 10.52 -0.57
C VAL A 164 -14.01 11.61 -1.24
N GLN A 165 -12.82 11.27 -1.74
CA GLN A 165 -11.96 12.19 -2.47
C GLN A 165 -12.61 12.63 -3.79
N GLY A 166 -13.21 11.71 -4.55
CA GLY A 166 -13.96 12.06 -5.76
C GLY A 166 -15.09 13.06 -5.49
N LEU A 167 -15.84 12.92 -4.39
CA LEU A 167 -16.86 13.88 -3.99
C LEU A 167 -16.28 15.24 -3.58
N ARG A 168 -15.13 15.25 -2.90
CA ARG A 168 -14.42 16.50 -2.56
C ARG A 168 -13.88 17.21 -3.80
N LYS A 169 -13.37 16.47 -4.79
CA LYS A 169 -12.92 17.01 -6.08
C LYS A 169 -14.07 17.70 -6.81
N MET A 170 -15.23 17.06 -6.93
CA MET A 170 -16.42 17.69 -7.51
C MET A 170 -16.83 18.98 -6.79
N GLN A 171 -16.65 19.03 -5.45
CA GLN A 171 -16.91 20.26 -4.69
C GLN A 171 -15.93 21.39 -5.04
N LEU A 172 -14.64 21.07 -5.14
CA LEU A 172 -13.58 22.01 -5.54
C LEU A 172 -13.78 22.51 -6.98
N GLU A 173 -14.20 21.63 -7.90
CA GLU A 173 -14.54 22.02 -9.27
C GLU A 173 -15.73 22.99 -9.31
N ILE A 174 -16.78 22.77 -8.51
CA ILE A 174 -17.90 23.72 -8.38
C ILE A 174 -17.43 25.07 -7.81
N GLU A 175 -16.47 25.05 -6.89
CA GLU A 175 -15.82 26.24 -6.34
C GLU A 175 -14.99 26.98 -7.40
N ALA A 176 -14.16 26.27 -8.16
CA ALA A 176 -13.32 26.81 -9.24
C ALA A 176 -14.17 27.39 -10.39
N LEU A 177 -15.30 26.77 -10.72
CA LEU A 177 -16.27 27.26 -11.70
C LEU A 177 -17.02 28.52 -11.23
N LYS A 178 -16.75 29.02 -10.00
CA LYS A 178 -17.42 30.17 -9.37
C LYS A 178 -18.95 30.04 -9.36
N LEU A 179 -19.46 28.82 -9.40
CA LEU A 179 -20.89 28.56 -9.35
C LEU A 179 -21.36 28.81 -7.92
N SER A 180 -22.22 29.81 -7.72
CA SER A 180 -22.83 30.15 -6.43
C SER A 180 -23.92 29.15 -6.02
N ASN A 181 -23.70 27.85 -6.24
CA ASN A 181 -24.66 26.81 -5.93
C ASN A 181 -24.36 26.17 -4.58
N THR A 182 -24.72 26.89 -3.51
CA THR A 182 -24.52 26.48 -2.12
C THR A 182 -25.22 25.15 -1.80
N GLN A 183 -26.38 24.89 -2.41
CA GLN A 183 -27.11 23.62 -2.24
C GLN A 183 -26.33 22.41 -2.76
N ALA A 184 -25.71 22.52 -3.93
CA ALA A 184 -24.88 21.43 -4.47
C ALA A 184 -23.67 21.14 -3.57
N LYS A 185 -23.04 22.19 -3.02
CA LYS A 185 -21.90 22.04 -2.09
C LYS A 185 -22.29 21.36 -0.78
N GLU A 186 -23.41 21.78 -0.18
CA GLU A 186 -23.92 21.17 1.05
C GLU A 186 -24.36 19.72 0.82
N ALA A 187 -24.99 19.42 -0.31
CA ALA A 187 -25.38 18.07 -0.70
C ALA A 187 -24.15 17.15 -0.87
N LEU A 188 -23.09 17.60 -1.55
CA LEU A 188 -21.85 16.84 -1.70
C LEU A 188 -21.14 16.60 -0.36
N LYS A 189 -21.10 17.60 0.54
CA LYS A 189 -20.57 17.44 1.89
C LYS A 189 -21.36 16.41 2.69
N ALA A 190 -22.69 16.49 2.65
CA ALA A 190 -23.55 15.53 3.34
C ALA A 190 -23.37 14.12 2.76
N GLN A 191 -23.26 13.99 1.44
CA GLN A 191 -23.02 12.72 0.77
C GLN A 191 -21.65 12.13 1.11
N ALA A 192 -20.59 12.95 1.21
CA ALA A 192 -19.27 12.47 1.63
C ALA A 192 -19.26 11.97 3.08
N VAL A 193 -19.99 12.64 3.98
CA VAL A 193 -20.16 12.20 5.37
C VAL A 193 -20.93 10.87 5.42
N GLU A 194 -22.00 10.74 4.65
CA GLU A 194 -22.81 9.52 4.61
C GLU A 194 -22.05 8.35 3.97
N GLU A 195 -21.35 8.55 2.85
CA GLU A 195 -20.49 7.53 2.23
C GLU A 195 -19.38 7.07 3.19
N ARG A 196 -18.77 7.99 3.96
CA ARG A 196 -17.79 7.62 4.98
C ARG A 196 -18.41 6.75 6.06
N LYS A 197 -19.62 7.08 6.52
CA LYS A 197 -20.33 6.34 7.57
C LYS A 197 -20.77 4.96 7.07
N VAL A 198 -21.44 4.89 5.93
CA VAL A 198 -21.88 3.65 5.29
C VAL A 198 -20.68 2.77 4.94
N GLY A 199 -19.60 3.38 4.44
CA GLY A 199 -18.33 2.72 4.19
C GLY A 199 -17.76 2.06 5.45
N LEU A 200 -17.71 2.78 6.57
CA LEU A 200 -17.24 2.25 7.85
C LEU A 200 -18.05 1.03 8.31
N GLU A 201 -19.38 1.11 8.24
CA GLU A 201 -20.27 0.01 8.61
C GLU A 201 -20.08 -1.21 7.70
N ASN A 202 -19.84 -1.00 6.41
CA ASN A 202 -19.61 -2.07 5.45
C ASN A 202 -18.25 -2.74 5.67
N ILE A 203 -17.19 -1.96 5.95
CA ILE A 203 -15.86 -2.50 6.29
C ILE A 203 -15.97 -3.38 7.53
N SER A 204 -16.60 -2.87 8.59
CA SER A 204 -16.78 -3.60 9.85
C SER A 204 -17.50 -4.92 9.63
N LYS A 205 -18.62 -4.91 8.89
CA LYS A 205 -19.37 -6.12 8.55
C LYS A 205 -18.54 -7.11 7.75
N SER A 206 -17.84 -6.66 6.70
CA SER A 206 -17.11 -7.58 5.82
C SER A 206 -15.89 -8.20 6.51
N VAL A 207 -15.23 -7.46 7.39
CA VAL A 207 -14.06 -7.92 8.12
C VAL A 207 -14.46 -8.83 9.28
N SER A 208 -15.60 -8.54 9.92
CA SER A 208 -16.17 -9.38 10.97
C SER A 208 -16.75 -10.69 10.44
N ASP A 209 -17.08 -10.75 9.14
CA ASP A 209 -17.66 -11.94 8.51
C ASP A 209 -16.67 -13.12 8.55
N GLY A 210 -17.08 -14.21 9.21
CA GLY A 210 -16.23 -15.37 9.47
C GLY A 210 -15.31 -15.27 10.70
N LEU A 211 -15.35 -14.18 11.47
CA LEU A 211 -14.62 -14.04 12.74
C LEU A 211 -15.56 -14.26 13.94
N ALA A 212 -15.10 -15.01 14.94
CA ALA A 212 -15.82 -15.20 16.20
C ALA A 212 -15.58 -14.00 17.14
N LEU A 213 -16.31 -12.90 16.92
CA LEU A 213 -16.17 -11.66 17.68
C LEU A 213 -17.28 -11.53 18.76
N ASP A 214 -16.88 -11.07 19.95
CA ASP A 214 -17.80 -10.62 20.99
C ASP A 214 -17.97 -9.08 20.93
N GLY A 215 -18.87 -8.54 21.76
CA GLY A 215 -19.18 -7.10 21.75
C GLY A 215 -17.98 -6.18 22.03
N GLU A 216 -17.01 -6.62 22.84
CA GLU A 216 -15.80 -5.84 23.10
C GLU A 216 -14.88 -5.86 21.88
N LYS A 217 -14.68 -7.04 21.27
CA LYS A 217 -13.85 -7.21 20.07
C LYS A 217 -14.40 -6.46 18.87
N ILE A 218 -15.71 -6.46 18.66
CA ILE A 218 -16.37 -5.69 17.58
C ILE A 218 -16.11 -4.19 17.80
N THR A 219 -16.33 -3.68 19.02
CA THR A 219 -16.10 -2.27 19.34
C THR A 219 -14.63 -1.87 19.13
N ALA A 220 -13.68 -2.73 19.51
CA ALA A 220 -12.27 -2.50 19.32
C ALA A 220 -11.87 -2.50 17.84
N LEU A 221 -12.44 -3.41 17.05
CA LEU A 221 -12.23 -3.48 15.60
C LEU A 221 -12.78 -2.24 14.89
N ASP A 222 -14.01 -1.82 15.22
CA ASP A 222 -14.62 -0.60 14.65
C ASP A 222 -13.77 0.65 14.91
N LYS A 223 -13.29 0.78 16.15
CA LYS A 223 -12.38 1.88 16.53
C LYS A 223 -11.09 1.84 15.71
N SER A 224 -10.57 0.65 15.44
CA SER A 224 -9.34 0.45 14.65
C SER A 224 -9.54 0.81 13.19
N ILE A 225 -10.65 0.36 12.59
CA ILE A 225 -11.01 0.68 11.20
C ILE A 225 -11.15 2.20 11.04
N ASN A 226 -11.87 2.88 11.92
CA ASN A 226 -12.07 4.34 11.82
C ASN A 226 -10.76 5.11 11.95
N LYS A 227 -9.85 4.67 12.83
CA LYS A 227 -8.51 5.28 12.98
C LYS A 227 -7.63 5.05 11.76
N LEU A 228 -7.61 3.82 11.23
CA LEU A 228 -6.83 3.50 10.05
C LEU A 228 -7.32 4.28 8.82
N LEU A 229 -8.63 4.38 8.61
CA LEU A 229 -9.21 5.23 7.58
C LEU A 229 -8.81 6.69 7.77
N GLY A 230 -8.90 7.21 9.00
CA GLY A 230 -8.51 8.58 9.31
C GLY A 230 -7.00 8.86 9.17
N PHE A 231 -6.14 7.86 9.30
CA PHE A 231 -4.71 7.94 9.02
C PHE A 231 -4.44 8.06 7.52
N ILE A 232 -5.09 7.21 6.71
CA ILE A 232 -4.98 7.21 5.25
C ILE A 232 -5.54 8.51 4.65
N GLU A 233 -6.71 8.97 5.12
CA GLU A 233 -7.32 10.25 4.69
C GLU A 233 -6.41 11.46 4.93
N LYS A 234 -5.42 11.36 5.82
CA LYS A 234 -4.44 12.42 6.14
C LYS A 234 -3.13 12.28 5.36
N GLY A 235 -3.01 11.29 4.48
CA GLY A 235 -1.81 11.03 3.67
C GLY A 235 -0.86 10.01 4.26
N GLY A 236 -1.22 9.33 5.36
CA GLY A 236 -0.45 8.18 5.83
C GLY A 236 -0.59 6.99 4.88
N ALA A 237 0.48 6.26 4.62
CA ALA A 237 0.47 5.08 3.75
C ALA A 237 0.80 3.80 4.54
N VAL A 238 0.23 2.67 4.11
CA VAL A 238 0.46 1.37 4.74
C VAL A 238 0.69 0.31 3.67
N ASP A 239 1.93 -0.16 3.57
CA ASP A 239 2.33 -1.20 2.62
C ASP A 239 2.47 -2.54 3.34
N VAL A 240 2.07 -3.63 2.67
CA VAL A 240 2.18 -4.99 3.16
C VAL A 240 3.18 -5.73 2.28
N VAL A 241 4.27 -6.19 2.89
CA VAL A 241 5.35 -6.92 2.22
C VAL A 241 5.30 -8.37 2.66
N LEU A 242 5.18 -9.26 1.67
CA LEU A 242 5.13 -10.69 1.91
C LEU A 242 6.53 -11.27 2.12
N PRO A 243 6.68 -12.32 2.93
CA PRO A 243 7.93 -13.05 3.05
C PRO A 243 8.39 -13.58 1.69
N LEU A 244 9.71 -13.69 1.51
CA LEU A 244 10.27 -14.35 0.34
C LEU A 244 9.94 -15.84 0.43
N SER A 245 9.24 -16.37 -0.58
CA SER A 245 9.06 -17.81 -0.70
C SER A 245 10.44 -18.46 -0.87
N SER A 246 10.85 -19.32 0.06
CA SER A 246 12.10 -20.07 -0.01
C SER A 246 12.21 -20.77 -1.37
N GLU A 247 13.30 -20.51 -2.10
CA GLU A 247 13.55 -21.11 -3.43
C GLU A 247 13.68 -22.64 -3.37
N ASP A 248 13.88 -23.21 -2.17
CA ASP A 248 13.88 -24.65 -1.95
C ASP A 248 12.77 -25.04 -0.95
N GLY A 249 11.77 -25.74 -1.47
CA GLY A 249 10.72 -26.36 -0.65
C GLY A 249 9.45 -25.53 -0.64
N ALA A 250 8.40 -26.10 -1.22
CA ALA A 250 7.05 -25.60 -1.15
C ALA A 250 6.67 -25.28 0.30
N VAL A 251 6.76 -24.00 0.69
CA VAL A 251 5.84 -23.48 1.67
C VAL A 251 4.48 -23.83 1.11
N GLU A 252 3.71 -24.67 1.80
CA GLU A 252 2.29 -24.80 1.51
C GLU A 252 1.75 -23.37 1.56
N VAL A 253 1.57 -22.75 0.40
CA VAL A 253 1.00 -21.42 0.31
C VAL A 253 -0.47 -21.63 0.65
N ASP A 254 -0.74 -21.61 1.95
CA ASP A 254 -2.07 -21.77 2.51
C ASP A 254 -3.00 -20.77 1.82
N ALA A 255 -4.28 -21.13 1.69
CA ALA A 255 -5.30 -20.34 1.03
C ALA A 255 -5.32 -18.89 1.55
N ASP A 256 -4.96 -18.69 2.82
CA ASP A 256 -4.82 -17.39 3.45
C ASP A 256 -3.69 -16.53 2.87
N MET A 257 -2.50 -17.11 2.63
CA MET A 257 -1.37 -16.41 2.00
C MET A 257 -1.66 -16.09 0.53
N GLN A 258 -2.32 -17.00 -0.19
CA GLN A 258 -2.74 -16.73 -1.58
C GLN A 258 -3.75 -15.59 -1.66
N LYS A 259 -4.70 -15.54 -0.72
CA LYS A 259 -5.69 -14.46 -0.68
C LYS A 259 -5.04 -13.14 -0.30
N LEU A 260 -4.21 -13.13 0.74
CA LEU A 260 -3.44 -11.96 1.15
C LEU A 260 -2.62 -11.41 -0.03
N SER A 261 -1.96 -12.29 -0.79
CA SER A 261 -1.20 -11.91 -1.97
C SER A 261 -2.04 -11.20 -3.05
N ARG A 262 -3.27 -11.67 -3.30
CA ARG A 262 -4.20 -10.98 -4.22
C ARG A 262 -4.68 -9.64 -3.66
N ASP A 263 -4.99 -9.59 -2.37
CA ASP A 263 -5.46 -8.37 -1.71
C ASP A 263 -4.37 -7.29 -1.74
N VAL A 264 -3.11 -7.64 -1.46
CA VAL A 264 -1.95 -6.73 -1.56
C VAL A 264 -1.76 -6.16 -2.96
N MET A 265 -1.87 -7.00 -4.00
CA MET A 265 -1.82 -6.52 -5.38
C MET A 265 -2.90 -5.48 -5.66
N ARG A 266 -4.13 -5.72 -5.20
CA ARG A 266 -5.25 -4.81 -5.39
C ARG A 266 -5.10 -3.51 -4.61
N ILE A 267 -4.58 -3.57 -3.37
CA ILE A 267 -4.25 -2.39 -2.55
C ILE A 267 -3.31 -1.47 -3.33
N ARG A 268 -2.19 -2.02 -3.82
CA ARG A 268 -1.18 -1.23 -4.54
C ARG A 268 -1.71 -0.62 -5.83
N GLU A 269 -2.58 -1.34 -6.55
CA GLU A 269 -3.26 -0.80 -7.73
C GLU A 269 -4.14 0.41 -7.39
N LEU A 270 -4.94 0.31 -6.32
CA LEU A 270 -5.79 1.40 -5.85
C LEU A 270 -4.97 2.59 -5.31
N GLU A 271 -3.87 2.34 -4.60
CA GLU A 271 -3.00 3.41 -4.12
C GLU A 271 -2.36 4.20 -5.27
N ARG A 272 -1.89 3.52 -6.33
CA ARG A 272 -1.38 4.21 -7.53
C ARG A 272 -2.45 5.05 -8.20
N ASN A 273 -3.65 4.51 -8.36
CA ASN A 273 -4.76 5.26 -8.98
C ASN A 273 -5.14 6.48 -8.14
N THR A 274 -5.18 6.32 -6.81
CA THR A 274 -5.49 7.41 -5.87
C THR A 274 -4.41 8.50 -5.89
N ARG A 275 -3.12 8.14 -5.97
CA ARG A 275 -2.01 9.11 -6.08
C ARG A 275 -2.04 9.90 -7.40
N LEU A 276 -2.39 9.24 -8.51
CA LEU A 276 -2.53 9.92 -9.82
C LEU A 276 -3.62 11.00 -9.77
N ILE A 277 -4.73 10.72 -9.10
CA ILE A 277 -5.83 11.69 -8.92
C ILE A 277 -5.36 12.90 -8.09
N ALA A 278 -4.53 12.69 -7.07
CA ALA A 278 -4.02 13.77 -6.22
C ALA A 278 -2.98 14.66 -6.91
N HIS A 279 -2.13 14.11 -7.79
CA HIS A 279 -1.12 14.89 -8.52
C HIS A 279 -1.72 15.78 -9.62
N GLU A 280 -2.81 15.38 -10.29
CA GLU A 280 -3.52 16.24 -11.23
C GLU A 280 -4.06 17.54 -10.57
N ASP A 281 -4.24 17.52 -9.25
CA ASP A 281 -4.80 18.63 -8.48
C ASP A 281 -3.72 19.66 -8.04
N GLU A 282 -2.42 19.31 -8.03
CA GLU A 282 -1.33 20.24 -7.68
C GLU A 282 -0.82 21.07 -8.87
N GLU A 283 -1.06 20.60 -10.11
CA GLU A 283 -0.68 21.30 -11.34
C GLU A 283 -1.79 22.20 -11.94
N SER A 284 -2.96 22.30 -11.27
CA SER A 284 -4.15 23.06 -11.71
C SER A 284 -4.38 24.35 -10.90
#